data_AF-A0AAP9QZ04-F1
#
_entry.id   AF-A0AAP9QZ04-F1
#
_cell.length_a   1.000
_cell.length_b   1.000
_cell.length_c   1.000
_cell.angle_alpha   90.00
_cell.angle_beta   90.00
_cell.angle_gamma   90.00
#
_symmetry.space_group_name_H-M   'P 1'
#
loop_
_entity.id
_entity.type
_entity.pdbx_description
1 polymer ?
#
loop_
_entity_poly.entity_id
_entity_poly.type
_entity_poly.pdbx_seq_one_letter_code
_entity_poly.pdbx_strand_id
1 'polypeptide(L)'
;MNDNTEKKRNHRVQWTIAEIHYLETHYTSVRVNDIAEHLGRTAIAVKAMAGKLALGKTRAPDWSEAEQAVLREHYETVMPVAEILTMLPGRPHKAVLAKARGMGLSRRLHGPSPSWSQKELQLLRHYYPTEGQTVRHRLTGRTENSIRQKARELGIRYVGHAQFRVWLDEDWQLLEKRQHEPMETLRQLFPERNITSLKNALSRLKQKQAGSHQIVKKMPTRRRKATTKPVVPWSDAEKAVLTQHYETPMPMKDILAQLPGRAKKSVFAMAEKLELKRLSHRWSDAELRILKQYYSSEGNDILARLPGRSLQAIRSKANEFNIRYTGYNGHFRRWSDDELQLLKERIHDPLHELQALFPARSPGSVRHAFRQMMTKQGHYIPAKPAAPWRDEEKSVLITYYETIMPMKQIMQMLPGRAKTSVFAMAATLGLTRPAGWSETELTILKKHYPSEGTSVASRLPGRTVNAVRRMASILNIRYLK
;
A
#
# COMPACT_ATOMS: atom_id res chain seq x y z
N MET A 1 -10.06 -25.98 -20.77
CA MET A 1 -10.74 -25.46 -21.96
C MET A 1 -10.84 -23.95 -21.79
N ASN A 2 -10.08 -23.15 -22.53
CA ASN A 2 -10.25 -21.70 -22.50
C ASN A 2 -10.30 -21.19 -23.94
N ASP A 3 -11.42 -20.52 -24.17
CA ASP A 3 -12.01 -20.18 -25.44
C ASP A 3 -11.16 -19.18 -26.23
N ASN A 4 -10.97 -19.51 -27.49
CA ASN A 4 -10.27 -18.72 -28.48
C ASN A 4 -11.08 -17.44 -28.70
N THR A 5 -10.59 -16.27 -28.29
CA THR A 5 -11.28 -15.01 -28.58
C THR A 5 -11.22 -14.71 -30.07
N GLU A 6 -12.10 -15.32 -30.85
CA GLU A 6 -12.34 -14.97 -32.23
C GLU A 6 -12.66 -13.48 -32.34
N LYS A 7 -11.89 -12.80 -33.19
CA LYS A 7 -12.12 -11.38 -33.49
C LYS A 7 -13.50 -11.25 -34.14
N LYS A 8 -14.47 -10.71 -33.40
CA LYS A 8 -15.81 -10.42 -33.92
C LYS A 8 -15.74 -9.42 -35.09
N ARG A 9 -16.64 -9.58 -36.08
CA ARG A 9 -16.69 -8.82 -37.36
C ARG A 9 -16.47 -7.30 -37.19
N ASN A 10 -17.05 -6.69 -36.16
CA ASN A 10 -17.03 -5.24 -35.91
C ASN A 10 -16.07 -4.85 -34.77
N HIS A 11 -14.98 -5.59 -34.57
CA HIS A 11 -13.97 -5.30 -33.55
C HIS A 11 -13.21 -3.98 -33.87
N ARG A 12 -13.25 -3.01 -32.94
CA ARG A 12 -12.68 -1.63 -33.05
C ARG A 12 -13.32 -0.71 -34.10
N VAL A 13 -14.39 -1.14 -34.79
CA VAL A 13 -15.15 -0.29 -35.72
C VAL A 13 -16.02 0.70 -34.94
N GLN A 14 -16.15 1.94 -35.41
CA GLN A 14 -17.04 2.94 -34.80
C GLN A 14 -18.50 2.50 -34.87
N TRP A 15 -19.34 2.98 -33.94
CA TRP A 15 -20.75 2.64 -33.93
C TRP A 15 -21.51 3.48 -34.96
N THR A 16 -22.27 2.82 -35.82
CA THR A 16 -23.13 3.51 -36.79
C THR A 16 -24.46 3.90 -36.16
N ILE A 17 -25.15 4.87 -36.77
CA ILE A 17 -26.48 5.31 -36.32
C ILE A 17 -27.49 4.15 -36.32
N ALA A 18 -27.41 3.26 -37.33
CA ALA A 18 -28.25 2.08 -37.42
C ALA A 18 -27.99 1.08 -36.27
N GLU A 19 -26.73 0.85 -35.90
CA GLU A 19 -26.37 -0.01 -34.76
C GLU A 19 -26.84 0.59 -33.42
N ILE A 20 -26.79 1.92 -33.27
CA ILE A 20 -27.28 2.62 -32.09
C ILE A 20 -28.80 2.51 -31.99
N HIS A 21 -29.54 2.77 -33.07
CA HIS A 21 -30.99 2.65 -33.11
C HIS A 21 -31.48 1.21 -32.85
N TYR A 22 -30.78 0.22 -33.40
CA TYR A 22 -31.04 -1.19 -33.12
C TYR A 22 -30.83 -1.51 -31.63
N LEU A 23 -29.80 -0.95 -31.01
CA LEU A 23 -29.55 -1.10 -29.58
C LEU A 23 -30.65 -0.42 -28.74
N GLU A 24 -31.09 0.79 -29.09
CA GLU A 24 -32.16 1.50 -28.39
C GLU A 24 -33.49 0.72 -28.40
N THR A 25 -33.80 0.06 -29.51
CA THR A 25 -35.07 -0.65 -29.71
C THR A 25 -35.09 -2.03 -29.07
N HIS A 26 -33.94 -2.72 -29.02
CA HIS A 26 -33.90 -4.15 -28.67
C HIS A 26 -33.16 -4.47 -27.37
N TYR A 27 -32.45 -3.52 -26.75
CA TYR A 27 -31.66 -3.79 -25.55
C TYR A 27 -32.50 -4.14 -24.31
N THR A 28 -33.78 -3.76 -24.28
CA THR A 28 -34.70 -4.05 -23.18
C THR A 28 -35.43 -5.40 -23.32
N SER A 29 -35.52 -5.94 -24.54
CA SER A 29 -36.33 -7.12 -24.86
C SER A 29 -35.51 -8.32 -25.34
N VAL A 30 -34.34 -8.11 -25.94
CA VAL A 30 -33.49 -9.17 -26.51
C VAL A 30 -32.28 -9.43 -25.61
N ARG A 31 -31.82 -10.69 -25.53
CA ARG A 31 -30.63 -11.01 -24.72
C ARG A 31 -29.39 -10.34 -25.32
N VAL A 32 -28.52 -9.86 -24.44
CA VAL A 32 -27.32 -9.09 -24.82
C VAL A 32 -26.38 -9.88 -25.74
N ASN A 33 -26.33 -11.20 -25.63
CA ASN A 33 -25.49 -12.03 -26.49
C ASN A 33 -26.04 -12.10 -27.93
N ASP A 34 -27.35 -12.20 -28.10
CA ASP A 34 -28.02 -12.26 -29.40
C ASP A 34 -27.88 -10.91 -30.13
N ILE A 35 -27.98 -9.80 -29.37
CA ILE A 35 -27.67 -8.45 -29.87
C ILE A 35 -26.21 -8.35 -30.31
N ALA A 36 -25.28 -8.90 -29.53
CA ALA A 36 -23.86 -8.88 -29.84
C ALA A 36 -23.55 -9.68 -31.11
N GLU A 37 -24.20 -10.82 -31.31
CA GLU A 37 -24.07 -11.62 -32.53
C GLU A 37 -24.63 -10.89 -33.76
N HIS A 38 -25.85 -10.34 -33.65
CA HIS A 38 -26.48 -9.56 -34.73
C HIS A 38 -25.61 -8.37 -35.17
N LEU A 39 -25.08 -7.62 -34.19
CA LEU A 39 -24.21 -6.47 -34.45
C LEU A 39 -22.77 -6.88 -34.78
N GLY A 40 -22.42 -8.17 -34.74
CA GLY A 40 -21.05 -8.64 -34.97
C GLY A 40 -20.04 -8.05 -33.97
N ARG A 41 -20.45 -7.74 -32.75
CA ARG A 41 -19.64 -7.13 -31.68
C ARG A 41 -19.54 -8.08 -30.48
N THR A 42 -18.74 -7.71 -29.47
CA THR A 42 -18.68 -8.46 -28.21
C THR A 42 -19.79 -8.00 -27.26
N ALA A 43 -20.31 -8.91 -26.44
CA ALA A 43 -21.31 -8.58 -25.41
C ALA A 43 -20.82 -7.47 -24.45
N ILE A 44 -19.51 -7.38 -24.23
CA ILE A 44 -18.89 -6.31 -23.43
C ILE A 44 -19.03 -4.95 -24.13
N ALA A 45 -18.79 -4.88 -25.44
CA ALA A 45 -18.93 -3.65 -26.21
C ALA A 45 -20.38 -3.17 -26.26
N VAL A 46 -21.34 -4.09 -26.40
CA VAL A 46 -22.79 -3.82 -26.36
C VAL A 46 -23.19 -3.25 -25.00
N LYS A 47 -22.79 -3.87 -23.88
CA LYS A 47 -23.05 -3.35 -22.51
C LYS A 47 -22.43 -1.97 -22.29
N ALA A 48 -21.22 -1.74 -22.80
CA ALA A 48 -20.54 -0.45 -22.67
C ALA A 48 -21.26 0.65 -23.45
N MET A 49 -21.75 0.36 -24.65
CA MET A 49 -22.51 1.33 -25.44
C MET A 49 -23.88 1.61 -24.83
N ALA A 50 -24.60 0.58 -24.38
CA ALA A 50 -25.86 0.75 -23.66
C ALA A 50 -25.70 1.55 -22.35
N GLY A 51 -24.55 1.43 -21.68
CA GLY A 51 -24.20 2.27 -20.53
C GLY A 51 -24.02 3.76 -20.89
N LYS A 52 -23.46 4.05 -22.07
CA LYS A 52 -23.32 5.43 -22.59
C LYS A 52 -24.65 6.03 -23.01
N LEU A 53 -25.54 5.22 -23.59
CA LEU A 53 -26.90 5.59 -23.99
C LEU A 53 -27.90 5.55 -22.82
N ALA A 54 -27.44 5.24 -21.60
CA ALA A 54 -28.26 5.09 -20.40
C ALA A 54 -29.41 4.04 -20.50
N LEU A 55 -29.36 3.13 -21.47
CA LEU A 55 -30.32 2.02 -21.67
C LEU A 55 -30.25 0.96 -20.56
N GLY A 56 -29.18 0.97 -19.75
CA GLY A 56 -28.91 0.02 -18.66
C GLY A 56 -29.51 0.40 -17.30
N LYS A 57 -30.40 1.38 -17.22
CA LYS A 57 -31.15 1.70 -15.99
C LYS A 57 -32.54 1.05 -16.03
N THR A 58 -32.61 -0.27 -16.22
CA THR A 58 -33.73 -0.96 -15.58
C THR A 58 -33.50 -0.82 -14.08
N ARG A 59 -34.35 -0.05 -13.41
CA ARG A 59 -34.55 -0.22 -11.96
C ARG A 59 -34.62 -1.73 -11.76
N ALA A 60 -33.82 -2.29 -10.84
CA ALA A 60 -34.05 -3.67 -10.43
C ALA A 60 -35.57 -3.80 -10.20
N PRO A 61 -36.24 -4.84 -10.74
CA PRO A 61 -37.69 -4.96 -10.64
C PRO A 61 -38.12 -4.63 -9.22
N ASP A 62 -39.15 -3.81 -9.05
CA ASP A 62 -39.61 -3.46 -7.71
C ASP A 62 -39.88 -4.77 -6.93
N TRP A 63 -39.59 -4.74 -5.63
CA TRP A 63 -39.73 -5.92 -4.80
C TRP A 63 -41.19 -6.33 -4.73
N SER A 64 -41.53 -7.53 -5.20
CA SER A 64 -42.92 -8.00 -5.14
C SER A 64 -43.34 -8.25 -3.70
N GLU A 65 -44.64 -8.23 -3.42
CA GLU A 65 -45.17 -8.49 -2.08
C GLU A 65 -44.80 -9.90 -1.59
N ALA A 66 -44.73 -10.87 -2.51
CA ALA A 66 -44.28 -12.23 -2.23
C ALA A 66 -42.78 -12.29 -1.85
N GLU A 67 -41.90 -11.57 -2.57
CA GLU A 67 -40.48 -11.50 -2.23
C GLU A 67 -40.25 -10.80 -0.88
N GLN A 68 -41.06 -9.78 -0.57
CA GLN A 68 -41.03 -9.09 0.70
C GLN A 68 -41.57 -9.95 1.85
N ALA A 69 -42.57 -10.80 1.59
CA ALA A 69 -43.07 -11.78 2.55
C ALA A 69 -42.00 -12.82 2.92
N VAL A 70 -41.28 -13.37 1.91
CA VAL A 70 -40.14 -14.27 2.12
C VAL A 70 -39.08 -13.62 3.02
N LEU A 71 -38.78 -12.32 2.82
CA LEU A 71 -37.85 -11.61 3.70
C LEU A 71 -38.42 -11.43 5.12
N ARG A 72 -39.68 -11.03 5.29
CA ARG A 72 -40.28 -10.88 6.62
C ARG A 72 -40.28 -12.19 7.40
N GLU A 73 -40.59 -13.30 6.74
CA GLU A 73 -40.72 -14.61 7.37
C GLU A 73 -39.38 -15.26 7.68
N HIS A 74 -38.40 -15.12 6.76
CA HIS A 74 -37.19 -15.94 6.81
C HIS A 74 -35.91 -15.15 7.07
N TYR A 75 -35.93 -13.82 6.94
CA TYR A 75 -34.72 -13.02 7.14
C TYR A 75 -34.42 -12.69 8.60
N GLU A 76 -35.43 -12.71 9.48
CA GLU A 76 -35.24 -12.52 10.93
C GLU A 76 -34.96 -13.83 11.69
N THR A 77 -35.19 -14.97 11.05
CA THR A 77 -34.97 -16.30 11.62
C THR A 77 -33.52 -16.75 11.46
N VAL A 78 -33.19 -17.93 11.99
CA VAL A 78 -31.83 -18.51 11.96
C VAL A 78 -31.43 -19.02 10.58
N MET A 79 -32.28 -18.87 9.56
CA MET A 79 -32.03 -19.47 8.25
C MET A 79 -30.82 -18.85 7.54
N PRO A 80 -29.92 -19.67 6.98
CA PRO A 80 -28.80 -19.18 6.20
C PRO A 80 -29.26 -18.38 4.98
N VAL A 81 -28.56 -17.28 4.67
CA VAL A 81 -28.89 -16.45 3.50
C VAL A 81 -28.77 -17.21 2.18
N ALA A 82 -27.98 -18.27 2.13
CA ALA A 82 -27.90 -19.15 0.97
C ALA A 82 -29.25 -19.81 0.64
N GLU A 83 -30.01 -20.22 1.66
CA GLU A 83 -31.35 -20.81 1.50
C GLU A 83 -32.40 -19.72 1.21
N ILE A 84 -32.25 -18.51 1.76
CA ILE A 84 -33.11 -17.38 1.38
C ILE A 84 -32.92 -17.03 -0.10
N LEU A 85 -31.70 -17.19 -0.63
CA LEU A 85 -31.39 -16.94 -2.04
C LEU A 85 -31.96 -18.01 -2.98
N THR A 86 -32.16 -19.25 -2.53
CA THR A 86 -32.85 -20.26 -3.34
C THR A 86 -34.34 -19.94 -3.50
N MET A 87 -34.94 -19.28 -2.50
CA MET A 87 -36.33 -18.79 -2.52
C MET A 87 -36.50 -17.45 -3.27
N LEU A 88 -35.42 -16.75 -3.60
CA LEU A 88 -35.42 -15.47 -4.32
C LEU A 88 -34.58 -15.56 -5.61
N PRO A 89 -34.97 -16.40 -6.59
CA PRO A 89 -34.21 -16.60 -7.81
C PRO A 89 -34.06 -15.29 -8.60
N GLY A 90 -32.83 -14.97 -9.01
CA GLY A 90 -32.52 -13.77 -9.80
C GLY A 90 -32.20 -12.51 -8.98
N ARG A 91 -32.36 -12.51 -7.65
CA ARG A 91 -31.91 -11.40 -6.80
C ARG A 91 -30.45 -11.60 -6.36
N PRO A 92 -29.53 -10.65 -6.63
CA PRO A 92 -28.15 -10.78 -6.17
C PRO A 92 -28.07 -10.62 -4.65
N HIS A 93 -27.19 -11.38 -4.00
CA HIS A 93 -26.97 -11.36 -2.54
C HIS A 93 -26.94 -9.95 -1.93
N LYS A 94 -26.24 -9.00 -2.57
CA LYS A 94 -26.17 -7.61 -2.09
C LYS A 94 -27.51 -6.87 -2.11
N ALA A 95 -28.38 -7.15 -3.08
CA ALA A 95 -29.71 -6.52 -3.18
C ALA A 95 -30.65 -7.01 -2.08
N VAL A 96 -30.59 -8.30 -1.75
CA VAL A 96 -31.34 -8.90 -0.64
C VAL A 96 -30.96 -8.24 0.70
N LEU A 97 -29.66 -8.09 0.96
CA LEU A 97 -29.17 -7.40 2.16
C LEU A 97 -29.62 -5.93 2.23
N ALA A 98 -29.63 -5.24 1.09
CA ALA A 98 -30.03 -3.84 1.01
C ALA A 98 -31.53 -3.66 1.25
N LYS A 99 -32.37 -4.51 0.64
CA LYS A 99 -33.83 -4.46 0.85
C LYS A 99 -34.21 -4.80 2.28
N ALA A 100 -33.64 -5.85 2.85
CA ALA A 100 -33.92 -6.23 4.22
C ALA A 100 -33.59 -5.11 5.22
N ARG A 101 -32.44 -4.44 5.05
CA ARG A 101 -32.11 -3.22 5.82
C ARG A 101 -33.13 -2.09 5.62
N GLY A 102 -33.57 -1.88 4.38
CA GLY A 102 -34.59 -0.88 4.07
C GLY A 102 -35.97 -1.20 4.65
N MET A 103 -36.25 -2.49 4.93
CA MET A 103 -37.46 -2.97 5.60
C MET A 103 -37.30 -3.05 7.14
N GLY A 104 -36.16 -2.63 7.69
CA GLY A 104 -35.87 -2.75 9.13
C GLY A 104 -35.53 -4.17 9.60
N LEU A 105 -35.53 -5.17 8.69
CA LEU A 105 -35.23 -6.56 8.99
C LEU A 105 -33.74 -6.72 9.29
N SER A 106 -33.43 -7.14 10.51
CA SER A 106 -32.08 -7.42 10.95
C SER A 106 -31.91 -8.91 11.16
N ARG A 107 -30.97 -9.54 10.45
CA ARG A 107 -30.59 -10.91 10.76
C ARG A 107 -30.09 -10.95 12.21
N ARG A 108 -30.70 -11.81 13.02
CA ARG A 108 -30.09 -12.32 14.26
C ARG A 108 -28.95 -13.28 13.92
N LEU A 109 -28.02 -12.84 13.07
CA LEU A 109 -26.75 -13.56 12.79
C LEU A 109 -25.94 -13.77 14.07
N HIS A 110 -26.19 -12.91 15.03
CA HIS A 110 -25.85 -13.07 16.42
C HIS A 110 -27.14 -12.71 17.17
N GLY A 111 -27.58 -13.53 18.13
CA GLY A 111 -28.69 -13.15 19.02
C GLY A 111 -28.40 -11.82 19.74
N PRO A 112 -29.21 -11.41 20.75
CA PRO A 112 -28.64 -10.51 21.76
C PRO A 112 -27.28 -11.11 22.12
N SER A 113 -26.20 -10.33 21.94
CA SER A 113 -24.85 -10.81 22.23
C SER A 113 -24.95 -11.58 23.54
N PRO A 114 -24.70 -12.91 23.58
CA PRO A 114 -24.87 -13.66 24.81
C PRO A 114 -24.15 -12.84 25.86
N SER A 115 -24.84 -12.50 26.95
CA SER A 115 -24.20 -11.80 28.06
C SER A 115 -22.87 -12.52 28.31
N TRP A 116 -21.79 -11.76 28.41
CA TRP A 116 -20.48 -12.36 28.57
C TRP A 116 -20.53 -13.26 29.79
N SER A 117 -20.42 -14.58 29.56
CA SER A 117 -20.50 -15.53 30.66
C SER A 117 -19.29 -15.33 31.57
N GLN A 118 -19.45 -15.66 32.85
CA GLN A 118 -18.35 -15.55 33.81
C GLN A 118 -17.12 -16.34 33.35
N LYS A 119 -17.33 -17.48 32.68
CA LYS A 119 -16.27 -18.30 32.09
C LYS A 119 -15.55 -17.59 30.93
N GLU A 120 -16.28 -16.95 30.01
CA GLU A 120 -15.67 -16.16 28.94
C GLU A 120 -14.90 -14.95 29.47
N LEU A 121 -15.41 -14.29 30.52
CA LEU A 121 -14.73 -13.17 31.18
C LEU A 121 -13.44 -13.62 31.86
N GLN A 122 -13.44 -14.78 32.51
CA GLN A 122 -12.22 -15.38 33.10
C GLN A 122 -11.19 -15.72 32.02
N LEU A 123 -11.61 -16.36 30.93
CA LEU A 123 -10.73 -16.64 29.79
C LEU A 123 -10.16 -15.36 29.18
N LEU A 124 -10.98 -14.32 29.03
CA LEU A 124 -10.53 -13.03 28.51
C LEU A 124 -9.54 -12.35 29.48
N ARG A 125 -9.77 -12.38 30.79
CA ARG A 125 -8.84 -11.86 31.80
C ARG A 125 -7.50 -12.58 31.78
N HIS A 126 -7.51 -13.89 31.60
CA HIS A 126 -6.31 -14.72 31.65
C HIS A 126 -5.48 -14.65 30.35
N TYR A 127 -6.12 -14.80 29.18
CA TYR A 127 -5.42 -14.99 27.91
C TYR A 127 -5.32 -13.71 27.05
N TYR A 128 -6.19 -12.71 27.22
CA TYR A 128 -6.11 -11.48 26.42
C TYR A 128 -4.80 -10.70 26.62
N PRO A 129 -4.18 -10.62 27.82
CA PRO A 129 -2.90 -9.94 28.00
C PRO A 129 -1.76 -10.49 27.11
N THR A 130 -1.76 -11.80 26.84
CA THR A 130 -0.68 -12.51 26.14
C THR A 130 -1.00 -12.84 24.68
N GLU A 131 -2.25 -13.19 24.38
CA GLU A 131 -2.74 -13.58 23.04
C GLU A 131 -3.45 -12.42 22.31
N GLY A 132 -3.99 -11.45 23.04
CA GLY A 132 -4.72 -10.34 22.45
C GLY A 132 -5.98 -10.81 21.73
N GLN A 133 -6.15 -10.45 20.46
CA GLN A 133 -7.35 -10.81 19.68
C GLN A 133 -7.36 -12.29 19.26
N THR A 134 -6.22 -12.99 19.32
CA THR A 134 -6.14 -14.41 18.96
C THR A 134 -6.79 -15.33 20.01
N VAL A 135 -7.14 -14.80 21.19
CA VAL A 135 -8.00 -15.50 22.17
C VAL A 135 -9.35 -15.93 21.58
N ARG A 136 -9.72 -15.41 20.40
CA ARG A 136 -10.83 -15.89 19.58
C ARG A 136 -10.84 -17.41 19.41
N HIS A 137 -9.69 -18.07 19.31
CA HIS A 137 -9.63 -19.53 19.21
C HIS A 137 -10.19 -20.24 20.45
N ARG A 138 -10.19 -19.58 21.61
CA ARG A 138 -10.73 -20.07 22.89
C ARG A 138 -12.14 -19.58 23.18
N LEU A 139 -12.59 -18.53 22.48
CA LEU A 139 -13.92 -17.92 22.58
C LEU A 139 -14.69 -18.17 21.28
N THR A 140 -15.01 -19.44 21.02
CA THR A 140 -15.74 -19.86 19.81
C THR A 140 -17.09 -19.14 19.74
N GLY A 141 -17.36 -18.46 18.62
CA GLY A 141 -18.57 -17.66 18.43
C GLY A 141 -18.44 -16.16 18.73
N ARG A 142 -17.30 -15.68 19.25
CA ARG A 142 -17.03 -14.24 19.39
C ARG A 142 -16.19 -13.71 18.23
N THR A 143 -16.48 -12.50 17.76
CA THR A 143 -15.65 -11.82 16.74
C THR A 143 -14.45 -11.12 17.40
N GLU A 144 -13.36 -10.94 16.67
CA GLU A 144 -12.18 -10.20 17.15
C GLU A 144 -12.53 -8.78 17.65
N ASN A 145 -13.53 -8.16 17.00
CA ASN A 145 -14.02 -6.85 17.40
C ASN A 145 -14.78 -6.88 18.73
N SER A 146 -15.64 -7.89 18.94
CA SER A 146 -16.35 -8.09 20.21
C SER A 146 -15.37 -8.34 21.37
N ILE A 147 -14.34 -9.15 21.14
CA ILE A 147 -13.30 -9.46 22.13
C ILE A 147 -12.52 -8.18 22.50
N ARG A 148 -12.13 -7.39 21.50
CA ARG A 148 -11.40 -6.12 21.70
C ARG A 148 -12.21 -5.10 22.47
N GLN A 149 -13.50 -4.96 22.13
CA GLN A 149 -14.40 -4.06 22.85
C GLN A 149 -14.56 -4.49 24.31
N LYS A 150 -14.78 -5.78 24.56
CA LYS A 150 -14.93 -6.26 25.94
C LYS A 150 -13.66 -6.14 26.78
N ALA A 151 -12.50 -6.43 26.21
CA ALA A 151 -11.24 -6.26 26.90
C ALA A 151 -11.02 -4.79 27.29
N ARG A 152 -11.42 -3.85 26.42
CA ARG A 152 -11.39 -2.41 26.72
C ARG A 152 -12.34 -2.03 27.86
N GLU A 153 -13.56 -2.56 27.87
CA GLU A 153 -14.53 -2.36 28.97
C GLU A 153 -13.98 -2.87 30.31
N LEU A 154 -13.32 -4.03 30.31
CA LEU A 154 -12.72 -4.64 31.50
C LEU A 154 -11.36 -4.02 31.90
N GLY A 155 -10.85 -3.05 31.13
CA GLY A 155 -9.54 -2.44 31.34
C GLY A 155 -8.34 -3.37 31.06
N ILE A 156 -8.57 -4.55 30.48
CA ILE A 156 -7.54 -5.53 30.18
C ILE A 156 -6.81 -5.08 28.91
N ARG A 157 -5.49 -4.89 29.00
CA ARG A 157 -4.65 -4.49 27.87
C ARG A 157 -3.87 -5.67 27.35
N TYR A 158 -3.74 -5.73 26.04
CA TYR A 158 -2.77 -6.61 25.40
C TYR A 158 -1.37 -6.10 25.74
N VAL A 159 -0.62 -6.89 26.49
CA VAL A 159 0.74 -6.55 26.93
C VAL A 159 1.74 -7.00 25.86
N GLY A 160 1.37 -7.86 24.92
CA GLY A 160 2.29 -8.42 23.93
C GLY A 160 3.10 -9.59 24.49
N HIS A 161 3.78 -10.33 23.62
CA HIS A 161 4.60 -11.50 24.00
C HIS A 161 6.07 -11.28 23.59
N ALA A 162 7.00 -11.87 24.36
CA ALA A 162 8.44 -11.87 24.08
C ALA A 162 9.01 -10.49 23.73
N GLN A 163 9.55 -10.32 22.52
CA GLN A 163 10.12 -9.06 22.02
C GLN A 163 9.12 -7.92 21.86
N PHE A 164 7.83 -8.23 21.74
CA PHE A 164 6.77 -7.25 21.54
C PHE A 164 6.02 -6.93 22.83
N ARG A 165 6.45 -7.48 23.97
CA ARG A 165 5.87 -7.15 25.26
C ARG A 165 6.09 -5.65 25.54
N VAL A 166 5.07 -4.94 25.98
CA VAL A 166 5.11 -3.51 26.32
C VAL A 166 5.72 -3.36 27.70
N TRP A 167 6.71 -2.48 27.87
CA TRP A 167 7.29 -2.17 29.18
C TRP A 167 6.28 -1.39 30.02
N LEU A 168 5.82 -1.99 31.12
CA LEU A 168 4.95 -1.34 32.09
C LEU A 168 5.77 -0.45 33.03
N ASP A 169 5.09 0.45 33.74
CA ASP A 169 5.76 1.37 34.67
C ASP A 169 6.50 0.60 35.79
N GLU A 170 5.90 -0.49 36.27
CA GLU A 170 6.52 -1.42 37.23
C GLU A 170 7.77 -2.11 36.66
N ASP A 171 7.71 -2.56 35.39
CA ASP A 171 8.86 -3.18 34.71
C ASP A 171 10.03 -2.17 34.63
N TRP A 172 9.73 -0.89 34.35
CA TRP A 172 10.73 0.19 34.30
C TRP A 172 11.34 0.48 35.66
N GLN A 173 10.54 0.55 36.73
CA GLN A 173 11.02 0.79 38.09
C GLN A 173 11.93 -0.35 38.57
N LEU A 174 11.57 -1.59 38.28
CA LEU A 174 12.38 -2.75 38.63
C LEU A 174 13.71 -2.76 37.85
N LEU A 175 13.66 -2.46 36.55
CA LEU A 175 14.86 -2.36 35.71
C LEU A 175 15.79 -1.25 36.18
N GLU A 176 15.25 -0.10 36.61
CA GLU A 176 16.03 1.02 37.13
C GLU A 176 16.78 0.66 38.42
N LYS A 177 16.13 -0.05 39.33
CA LYS A 177 16.76 -0.54 40.58
C LYS A 177 17.85 -1.58 40.33
N ARG A 178 17.71 -2.42 39.30
CA ARG A 178 18.57 -3.58 39.04
C ARG A 178 19.50 -3.40 37.83
N GLN A 179 19.61 -2.19 37.27
CA GLN A 179 20.35 -1.91 36.03
C GLN A 179 21.84 -2.25 36.05
N HIS A 180 22.43 -2.38 37.26
CA HIS A 180 23.84 -2.68 37.48
C HIS A 180 24.12 -4.19 37.57
N GLU A 181 23.07 -5.02 37.66
CA GLU A 181 23.19 -6.47 37.71
C GLU A 181 23.65 -7.03 36.35
N PRO A 182 24.36 -8.17 36.34
CA PRO A 182 24.76 -8.80 35.09
C PRO A 182 23.54 -9.24 34.27
N MET A 183 23.71 -9.30 32.94
CA MET A 183 22.63 -9.60 32.00
C MET A 183 21.91 -10.92 32.31
N GLU A 184 22.62 -11.88 32.90
CA GLU A 184 22.07 -13.18 33.29
C GLU A 184 21.09 -13.06 34.47
N THR A 185 21.42 -12.29 35.50
CA THR A 185 20.51 -11.97 36.61
C THR A 185 19.30 -11.18 36.13
N LEU A 186 19.51 -10.22 35.21
CA LEU A 186 18.41 -9.49 34.59
C LEU A 186 17.50 -10.39 33.74
N ARG A 187 18.04 -11.43 33.10
CA ARG A 187 17.26 -12.42 32.37
C ARG A 187 16.36 -13.24 33.31
N GLN A 188 16.87 -13.61 34.47
CA GLN A 188 16.10 -14.32 35.50
C GLN A 188 15.00 -13.46 36.11
N LEU A 189 15.25 -12.16 36.30
CA LEU A 189 14.25 -11.21 36.81
C LEU A 189 13.14 -10.87 35.79
N PHE A 190 13.39 -11.05 34.50
CA PHE A 190 12.45 -10.77 33.42
C PHE A 190 12.29 -11.98 32.47
N PRO A 191 11.76 -13.12 32.95
CA PRO A 191 11.73 -14.38 32.19
C PRO A 191 10.88 -14.30 30.92
N GLU A 192 9.83 -13.47 30.94
CA GLU A 192 8.93 -13.22 29.80
C GLU A 192 9.52 -12.27 28.74
N ARG A 193 10.77 -11.83 28.92
CA ARG A 193 11.47 -10.90 28.03
C ARG A 193 12.69 -11.58 27.44
N ASN A 194 12.94 -11.33 26.15
CA ASN A 194 14.20 -11.75 25.55
C ASN A 194 15.33 -10.75 25.85
N ILE A 195 16.58 -11.23 25.74
CA ILE A 195 17.80 -10.47 26.04
C ILE A 195 17.87 -9.17 25.23
N THR A 196 17.40 -9.18 23.98
CA THR A 196 17.36 -8.00 23.11
C THR A 196 16.42 -6.90 23.63
N SER A 197 15.23 -7.27 24.14
CA SER A 197 14.29 -6.34 24.77
C SER A 197 14.92 -5.68 26.01
N LEU A 198 15.64 -6.47 26.83
CA LEU A 198 16.33 -5.97 28.03
C LEU A 198 17.49 -5.02 27.67
N LYS A 199 18.35 -5.40 26.71
CA LYS A 199 19.44 -4.53 26.21
C LYS A 199 18.91 -3.20 25.68
N ASN A 200 17.82 -3.24 24.91
CA ASN A 200 17.19 -2.03 24.38
C ASN A 200 16.59 -1.16 25.49
N ALA A 201 15.98 -1.77 26.51
CA ALA A 201 15.44 -1.04 27.65
C ALA A 201 16.54 -0.41 28.52
N LEU A 202 17.61 -1.13 28.82
CA LEU A 202 18.79 -0.61 29.51
C LEU A 202 19.45 0.54 28.73
N SER A 203 19.56 0.41 27.40
CA SER A 203 20.08 1.48 26.55
C SER A 203 19.22 2.75 26.63
N ARG A 204 17.90 2.60 26.60
CA ARG A 204 16.95 3.72 26.75
C ARG A 204 17.01 4.34 28.15
N LEU A 205 17.16 3.52 29.19
CA LEU A 205 17.32 3.98 30.57
C LEU A 205 18.62 4.78 30.73
N LYS A 206 19.74 4.27 30.21
CA LYS A 206 21.03 4.97 30.19
C LYS A 206 20.96 6.28 29.39
N GLN A 207 20.26 6.30 28.25
CA GLN A 207 20.04 7.53 27.47
C GLN A 207 19.18 8.54 28.24
N LYS A 208 18.19 8.09 29.02
CA LYS A 208 17.35 8.94 29.87
C LYS A 208 18.16 9.52 31.04
N GLN A 209 19.03 8.73 31.66
CA GLN A 209 19.91 9.15 32.76
C GLN A 209 21.03 10.09 32.27
N ALA A 210 21.65 9.78 31.12
CA ALA A 210 22.67 10.61 30.47
C ALA A 210 22.09 11.92 29.89
N GLY A 211 20.78 11.98 29.64
CA GLY A 211 20.06 13.15 29.14
C GLY A 211 19.71 14.19 30.21
N SER A 212 20.15 14.05 31.46
CA SER A 212 19.93 15.06 32.51
C SER A 212 20.82 16.31 32.38
N HIS A 213 21.88 16.28 31.57
CA HIS A 213 22.83 17.40 31.43
C HIS A 213 22.92 18.04 30.02
N GLN A 214 22.00 17.73 29.12
CA GLN A 214 21.74 18.58 27.95
C GLN A 214 20.25 18.59 27.69
N ILE A 215 19.60 19.73 27.99
CA ILE A 215 18.24 20.04 27.54
C ILE A 215 18.29 20.25 26.02
N VAL A 216 18.46 19.16 25.27
CA VAL A 216 18.01 19.08 23.89
C VAL A 216 16.56 18.65 23.98
N LYS A 217 15.66 19.60 23.78
CA LYS A 217 14.21 19.36 23.60
C LYS A 217 14.00 18.35 22.47
N LYS A 218 14.02 17.05 22.76
CA LYS A 218 13.44 16.04 21.87
C LYS A 218 11.93 16.09 22.03
N MET A 219 11.29 16.36 20.90
CA MET A 219 9.84 16.34 20.66
C MET A 219 9.13 15.26 21.47
N PRO A 220 8.03 15.58 22.17
CA PRO A 220 7.19 14.55 22.76
C PRO A 220 6.62 13.69 21.64
N THR A 221 6.79 12.37 21.77
CA THR A 221 5.97 11.40 21.03
C THR A 221 4.51 11.75 21.31
N ARG A 222 3.85 12.32 20.30
CA ARG A 222 2.48 12.79 20.41
C ARG A 222 1.55 11.60 20.50
N ARG A 223 1.33 11.09 21.71
CA ARG A 223 -0.01 10.67 22.11
C ARG A 223 -0.88 11.87 21.72
N ARG A 224 -1.76 11.77 20.72
CA ARG A 224 -2.79 12.78 20.48
C ARG A 224 -3.69 12.79 21.71
N LYS A 225 -3.28 13.50 22.76
CA LYS A 225 -4.25 14.31 23.49
C LYS A 225 -4.84 15.23 22.42
N ALA A 226 -6.15 15.29 22.34
CA ALA A 226 -6.84 16.31 21.57
C ALA A 226 -6.46 17.66 22.20
N THR A 227 -5.29 18.18 21.84
CA THR A 227 -4.98 19.59 22.01
C THR A 227 -5.84 20.27 20.96
N THR A 228 -7.05 20.67 21.33
CA THR A 228 -7.68 21.79 20.66
C THR A 228 -6.66 22.92 20.79
N LYS A 229 -5.88 23.16 19.73
CA LYS A 229 -5.13 24.41 19.64
C LYS A 229 -6.16 25.51 19.87
N PRO A 230 -5.88 26.54 20.68
CA PRO A 230 -6.82 27.66 20.83
C PRO A 230 -7.19 28.11 19.43
N VAL A 231 -8.47 28.01 19.10
CA VAL A 231 -9.01 28.45 17.81
C VAL A 231 -8.90 29.96 17.86
N VAL A 232 -7.82 30.51 17.31
CA VAL A 232 -7.69 31.95 17.15
C VAL A 232 -8.91 32.39 16.35
N PRO A 233 -9.81 33.23 16.91
CA PRO A 233 -11.00 33.66 16.20
C PRO A 233 -10.62 34.34 14.89
N TRP A 234 -11.44 34.16 13.84
CA TRP A 234 -11.23 34.87 12.59
C TRP A 234 -11.68 36.32 12.74
N SER A 235 -10.77 37.25 12.48
CA SER A 235 -11.10 38.67 12.39
C SER A 235 -11.93 38.94 11.12
N ASP A 236 -12.68 40.03 11.12
CA ASP A 236 -13.51 40.39 9.96
C ASP A 236 -12.65 40.81 8.76
N ALA A 237 -11.45 41.36 8.99
CA ALA A 237 -10.45 41.60 7.95
C ALA A 237 -9.99 40.30 7.28
N GLU A 238 -9.70 39.23 8.05
CA GLU A 238 -9.31 37.93 7.49
C GLU A 238 -10.46 37.26 6.73
N LYS A 239 -11.72 37.44 7.17
CA LYS A 239 -12.90 36.96 6.44
C LYS A 239 -13.08 37.74 5.13
N ALA A 240 -12.88 39.06 5.14
CA ALA A 240 -12.97 39.90 3.94
C ALA A 240 -11.95 39.45 2.87
N VAL A 241 -10.72 39.12 3.26
CA VAL A 241 -9.70 38.54 2.36
C VAL A 241 -10.21 37.25 1.70
N LEU A 242 -10.91 36.37 2.44
CA LEU A 242 -11.51 35.17 1.86
C LEU A 242 -12.66 35.51 0.91
N THR A 243 -13.60 36.35 1.32
CA THR A 243 -14.75 36.71 0.47
C THR A 243 -14.29 37.37 -0.83
N GLN A 244 -13.24 38.20 -0.78
CA GLN A 244 -12.72 38.90 -1.95
C GLN A 244 -11.90 38.00 -2.90
N HIS A 245 -11.10 37.08 -2.36
CA HIS A 245 -10.09 36.36 -3.17
C HIS A 245 -10.36 34.86 -3.34
N TYR A 246 -11.17 34.24 -2.48
CA TYR A 246 -11.32 32.77 -2.49
C TYR A 246 -12.10 32.25 -3.72
N GLU A 247 -13.02 33.05 -4.25
CA GLU A 247 -13.76 32.79 -5.49
C GLU A 247 -13.10 33.40 -6.73
N THR A 248 -11.82 33.74 -6.65
CA THR A 248 -11.04 34.27 -7.79
C THR A 248 -10.03 33.22 -8.28
N PRO A 249 -9.41 33.38 -9.47
CA PRO A 249 -8.33 32.50 -9.93
C PRO A 249 -7.04 32.61 -9.10
N MET A 250 -7.02 33.42 -8.03
CA MET A 250 -5.85 33.61 -7.19
C MET A 250 -5.35 32.28 -6.58
N PRO A 251 -4.05 31.95 -6.75
CA PRO A 251 -3.45 30.77 -6.16
C PRO A 251 -3.59 30.73 -4.63
N MET A 252 -3.73 29.52 -4.08
CA MET A 252 -3.89 29.35 -2.63
C MET A 252 -2.66 29.84 -1.86
N LYS A 253 -1.49 29.86 -2.50
CA LYS A 253 -0.24 30.39 -1.93
C LYS A 253 -0.37 31.90 -1.62
N ASP A 254 -0.99 32.65 -2.52
CA ASP A 254 -1.06 34.11 -2.43
C ASP A 254 -2.15 34.54 -1.43
N ILE A 255 -3.27 33.79 -1.39
CA ILE A 255 -4.29 33.93 -0.33
C ILE A 255 -3.67 33.65 1.05
N LEU A 256 -2.78 32.66 1.17
CA LEU A 256 -2.08 32.35 2.43
C LEU A 256 -1.04 33.41 2.80
N ALA A 257 -0.44 34.09 1.81
CA ALA A 257 0.48 35.20 2.07
C ALA A 257 -0.25 36.39 2.71
N GLN A 258 -1.52 36.61 2.37
CA GLN A 258 -2.39 37.62 2.98
C GLN A 258 -3.02 37.19 4.32
N LEU A 259 -2.83 35.93 4.74
CA LEU A 259 -3.37 35.38 5.99
C LEU A 259 -2.24 34.77 6.86
N PRO A 260 -1.30 35.59 7.34
CA PRO A 260 -0.15 35.10 8.11
C PRO A 260 -0.62 34.36 9.37
N GLY A 261 -0.03 33.18 9.62
CA GLY A 261 -0.37 32.35 10.78
C GLY A 261 -1.60 31.44 10.60
N ARG A 262 -2.38 31.58 9.52
CA ARG A 262 -3.50 30.66 9.22
C ARG A 262 -2.98 29.43 8.46
N ALA A 263 -3.28 28.25 9.00
CA ALA A 263 -3.00 27.00 8.30
C ALA A 263 -3.97 26.79 7.13
N LYS A 264 -3.50 26.24 6.00
CA LYS A 264 -4.31 25.93 4.81
C LYS A 264 -5.64 25.20 5.10
N LYS A 265 -5.62 24.24 6.04
CA LYS A 265 -6.83 23.53 6.49
C LYS A 265 -7.85 24.43 7.20
N SER A 266 -7.37 25.40 7.99
CA SER A 266 -8.24 26.37 8.66
C SER A 266 -8.91 27.32 7.67
N VAL A 267 -8.19 27.70 6.61
CA VAL A 267 -8.76 28.53 5.54
C VAL A 267 -9.87 27.79 4.80
N PHE A 268 -9.67 26.51 4.47
CA PHE A 268 -10.72 25.69 3.85
C PHE A 268 -11.96 25.58 4.74
N ALA A 269 -11.78 25.32 6.03
CA ALA A 269 -12.89 25.23 6.97
C ALA A 269 -13.64 26.57 7.13
N MET A 270 -12.93 27.70 7.12
CA MET A 270 -13.60 29.01 7.17
C MET A 270 -14.30 29.34 5.86
N ALA A 271 -13.69 29.04 4.71
CA ALA A 271 -14.34 29.24 3.42
C ALA A 271 -15.60 28.37 3.26
N GLU A 272 -15.59 27.14 3.78
CA GLU A 272 -16.78 26.28 3.85
C GLU A 272 -17.86 26.89 4.76
N LYS A 273 -17.48 27.46 5.90
CA LYS A 273 -18.40 28.17 6.81
C LYS A 273 -18.97 29.45 6.18
N LEU A 274 -18.23 30.11 5.29
CA LEU A 274 -18.66 31.27 4.52
C LEU A 274 -19.32 30.89 3.18
N GLU A 275 -19.52 29.58 2.94
CA GLU A 275 -20.09 29.02 1.70
C GLU A 275 -19.37 29.39 0.39
N LEU A 276 -18.10 29.82 0.48
CA LEU A 276 -17.28 30.25 -0.64
C LEU A 276 -16.81 29.05 -1.47
N LYS A 277 -16.98 29.10 -2.79
CA LYS A 277 -16.61 28.02 -3.71
C LYS A 277 -15.34 28.35 -4.47
N ARG A 278 -14.30 27.54 -4.28
CA ARG A 278 -13.01 27.76 -4.95
C ARG A 278 -13.11 27.49 -6.46
N LEU A 279 -12.91 28.53 -7.28
CA LEU A 279 -12.88 28.44 -8.76
C LEU A 279 -11.82 27.47 -9.30
N SER A 280 -10.78 27.16 -8.52
CA SER A 280 -9.73 26.17 -8.83
C SER A 280 -10.24 24.77 -9.24
N HIS A 281 -11.53 24.45 -9.10
CA HIS A 281 -12.10 23.18 -9.56
C HIS A 281 -12.75 23.24 -10.96
N ARG A 282 -13.14 24.41 -11.47
CA ARG A 282 -13.75 24.53 -12.80
C ARG A 282 -12.68 24.88 -13.82
N TRP A 283 -12.58 24.09 -14.89
CA TRP A 283 -11.74 24.41 -16.04
C TRP A 283 -12.47 25.44 -16.91
N SER A 284 -11.83 26.55 -17.23
CA SER A 284 -12.33 27.51 -18.21
C SER A 284 -12.11 27.01 -19.63
N ASP A 285 -12.91 27.47 -20.59
CA ASP A 285 -12.75 27.11 -21.99
C ASP A 285 -11.39 27.51 -22.56
N ALA A 286 -10.79 28.61 -22.08
CA ALA A 286 -9.43 29.01 -22.43
C ALA A 286 -8.39 27.99 -21.96
N GLU A 287 -8.46 27.54 -20.70
CA GLU A 287 -7.55 26.52 -20.16
C GLU A 287 -7.73 25.18 -20.88
N LEU A 288 -8.96 24.82 -21.25
CA LEU A 288 -9.25 23.61 -22.02
C LEU A 288 -8.67 23.68 -23.44
N ARG A 289 -8.72 24.84 -24.09
CA ARG A 289 -8.08 25.06 -25.40
C ARG A 289 -6.56 24.89 -25.30
N ILE A 290 -5.94 25.51 -24.30
CA ILE A 290 -4.49 25.39 -24.05
C ILE A 290 -4.12 23.92 -23.79
N LEU A 291 -4.89 23.22 -22.95
CA LEU A 291 -4.67 21.80 -22.65
C LEU A 291 -4.77 20.93 -23.92
N LYS A 292 -5.80 21.14 -24.75
CA LYS A 292 -6.01 20.39 -26.01
C LYS A 292 -4.90 20.63 -27.03
N GLN A 293 -4.39 21.85 -27.11
CA GLN A 293 -3.41 22.24 -28.12
C GLN A 293 -1.98 21.85 -27.74
N TYR A 294 -1.58 22.07 -26.48
CA TYR A 294 -0.17 22.03 -26.09
C TYR A 294 0.23 20.83 -25.22
N TYR A 295 -0.72 20.13 -24.57
CA TYR A 295 -0.35 19.04 -23.65
C TYR A 295 0.35 17.87 -24.36
N SER A 296 -0.05 17.60 -25.60
CA SER A 296 0.56 16.54 -26.41
C SER A 296 2.04 16.79 -26.65
N SER A 297 2.47 18.03 -26.90
CA SER A 297 3.85 18.37 -27.22
C SER A 297 4.69 18.81 -26.03
N GLU A 298 4.09 19.43 -25.01
CA GLU A 298 4.81 20.06 -23.88
C GLU A 298 4.72 19.25 -22.57
N GLY A 299 3.70 18.41 -22.41
CA GLY A 299 3.58 17.51 -21.26
C GLY A 299 3.55 18.24 -19.92
N ASN A 300 4.66 18.21 -19.18
CA ASN A 300 4.76 18.92 -17.90
C ASN A 300 5.04 20.42 -18.07
N ASP A 301 5.66 20.83 -19.19
CA ASP A 301 6.09 22.22 -19.42
C ASP A 301 4.91 23.15 -19.75
N ILE A 302 3.73 22.57 -20.04
CA ILE A 302 2.45 23.28 -20.17
C ILE A 302 2.08 24.09 -18.91
N LEU A 303 2.71 23.82 -17.76
CA LEU A 303 2.56 24.62 -16.54
C LEU A 303 2.84 26.11 -16.78
N ALA A 304 3.77 26.45 -17.67
CA ALA A 304 4.06 27.83 -18.03
C ALA A 304 2.84 28.52 -18.66
N ARG A 305 1.98 27.76 -19.34
CA ARG A 305 0.76 28.25 -20.02
C ARG A 305 -0.50 28.13 -19.16
N LEU A 306 -0.47 27.34 -18.09
CA LEU A 306 -1.57 27.14 -17.15
C LEU A 306 -1.16 27.53 -15.72
N PRO A 307 -0.79 28.81 -15.48
CA PRO A 307 -0.40 29.27 -14.16
C PRO A 307 -1.58 29.11 -13.18
N GLY A 308 -1.32 28.51 -12.01
CA GLY A 308 -2.34 28.24 -10.99
C GLY A 308 -2.94 26.83 -11.03
N ARG A 309 -2.65 26.02 -12.07
CA ARG A 309 -3.00 24.59 -12.10
C ARG A 309 -1.86 23.72 -11.58
N SER A 310 -2.21 22.64 -10.89
CA SER A 310 -1.22 21.62 -10.50
C SER A 310 -1.01 20.62 -11.64
N LEU A 311 0.19 20.04 -11.73
CA LEU A 311 0.49 18.96 -12.70
C LEU A 311 -0.51 17.80 -12.59
N GLN A 312 -0.96 17.49 -11.37
CA GLN A 312 -1.95 16.44 -11.16
C GLN A 312 -3.31 16.81 -11.75
N ALA A 313 -3.77 18.06 -11.59
CA ALA A 313 -5.01 18.52 -12.20
C ALA A 313 -4.92 18.49 -13.73
N ILE A 314 -3.80 18.95 -14.29
CA ILE A 314 -3.53 18.95 -15.74
C ILE A 314 -3.55 17.51 -16.28
N ARG A 315 -2.83 16.58 -15.66
CA ARG A 315 -2.80 15.16 -16.05
C ARG A 315 -4.18 14.51 -15.97
N SER A 316 -4.91 14.74 -14.87
CA SER A 316 -6.27 14.22 -14.72
C SER A 316 -7.19 14.72 -15.82
N LYS A 317 -7.12 16.02 -16.17
CA LYS A 317 -7.97 16.59 -17.21
C LYS A 317 -7.55 16.15 -18.62
N ALA A 318 -6.25 16.04 -18.87
CA ALA A 318 -5.74 15.50 -20.14
C ALA A 318 -6.19 14.05 -20.34
N ASN A 319 -6.17 13.23 -19.28
CA ASN A 319 -6.70 11.87 -19.32
C ASN A 319 -8.21 11.83 -19.60
N GLU A 320 -8.98 12.77 -19.06
CA GLU A 320 -10.42 12.90 -19.32
C GLU A 320 -10.72 13.17 -20.80
N PHE A 321 -9.91 14.02 -21.45
CA PHE A 321 -9.98 14.26 -22.90
C PHE A 321 -9.16 13.26 -23.73
N ASN A 322 -8.54 12.28 -23.09
CA ASN A 322 -7.64 11.29 -23.71
C ASN A 322 -6.49 11.92 -24.53
N ILE A 323 -6.06 13.13 -24.17
CA ILE A 323 -4.90 13.83 -24.74
C ILE A 323 -3.65 13.28 -24.05
N ARG A 324 -2.64 12.87 -24.83
CA ARG A 324 -1.45 12.21 -24.30
C ARG A 324 -0.19 12.93 -24.74
N TYR A 325 0.72 13.12 -23.79
CA TYR A 325 2.04 13.65 -24.06
C TYR A 325 2.85 12.69 -24.96
N THR A 326 3.39 13.19 -26.06
CA THR A 326 4.13 12.44 -27.09
C THR A 326 5.65 12.47 -26.89
N GLY A 327 6.17 13.39 -26.06
CA GLY A 327 7.62 13.57 -25.83
C GLY A 327 8.28 12.63 -24.83
N TYR A 328 7.70 11.46 -24.53
CA TYR A 328 8.33 10.47 -23.64
C TYR A 328 9.50 9.75 -24.33
N ASN A 329 10.71 10.30 -24.21
CA ASN A 329 11.93 9.55 -24.51
C ASN A 329 12.10 8.41 -23.48
N GLY A 330 12.09 7.16 -23.96
CA GLY A 330 12.78 6.01 -23.36
C GLY A 330 12.04 5.14 -22.33
N HIS A 331 11.18 5.67 -21.46
CA HIS A 331 10.67 4.90 -20.30
C HIS A 331 9.18 4.54 -20.31
N PHE A 332 8.33 5.32 -20.98
CA PHE A 332 6.87 5.11 -20.97
C PHE A 332 6.20 5.24 -22.36
N ARG A 333 6.97 5.19 -23.45
CA ARG A 333 6.37 5.10 -24.80
C ARG A 333 5.56 3.81 -24.87
N ARG A 334 4.30 3.88 -25.29
CA ARG A 334 3.45 2.70 -25.51
C ARG A 334 3.98 1.92 -26.72
N TRP A 335 4.01 0.59 -26.66
CA TRP A 335 4.35 -0.25 -27.82
C TRP A 335 3.27 -0.08 -28.88
N SER A 336 3.68 0.21 -30.12
CA SER A 336 2.78 0.22 -31.29
C SER A 336 2.37 -1.21 -31.64
N ASP A 337 1.25 -1.33 -32.38
CA ASP A 337 0.76 -2.64 -32.81
C ASP A 337 1.80 -3.32 -33.74
N ASP A 338 2.55 -2.56 -34.56
CA ASP A 338 3.64 -3.07 -35.41
C ASP A 338 4.86 -3.53 -34.60
N GLU A 339 5.29 -2.77 -33.58
CA GLU A 339 6.39 -3.20 -32.70
C GLU A 339 6.03 -4.46 -31.90
N LEU A 340 4.77 -4.60 -31.47
CA LEU A 340 4.29 -5.80 -30.78
C LEU A 340 4.21 -6.99 -31.74
N GLN A 341 3.82 -6.76 -33.00
CA GLN A 341 3.78 -7.78 -34.02
C GLN A 341 5.19 -8.27 -34.37
N LEU A 342 6.14 -7.35 -34.55
CA LEU A 342 7.55 -7.69 -34.77
C LEU A 342 8.16 -8.46 -33.59
N LEU A 343 7.87 -8.03 -32.34
CA LEU A 343 8.29 -8.74 -31.14
C LEU A 343 7.64 -10.14 -31.03
N LYS A 344 6.45 -10.32 -31.61
CA LYS A 344 5.75 -11.61 -31.66
C LYS A 344 6.40 -12.55 -32.67
N GLU A 345 6.78 -12.04 -33.82
CA GLU A 345 7.43 -12.81 -34.90
C GLU A 345 8.84 -13.25 -34.51
N ARG A 346 9.53 -12.44 -33.70
CA ARG A 346 10.90 -12.68 -33.24
C ARG A 346 10.97 -13.20 -31.80
N ILE A 347 9.87 -13.74 -31.27
CA ILE A 347 9.79 -14.13 -29.85
C ILE A 347 10.73 -15.29 -29.46
N HIS A 348 11.28 -16.00 -30.44
CA HIS A 348 12.25 -17.07 -30.23
C HIS A 348 13.70 -16.59 -30.25
N ASP A 349 13.95 -15.36 -30.69
CA ASP A 349 15.28 -14.78 -30.76
C ASP A 349 15.82 -14.45 -29.35
N PRO A 350 17.13 -14.52 -29.14
CA PRO A 350 17.71 -14.22 -27.84
C PRO A 350 17.49 -12.74 -27.47
N LEU A 351 17.28 -12.47 -26.17
CA LEU A 351 16.87 -11.15 -25.67
C LEU A 351 17.78 -9.98 -26.12
N HIS A 352 19.07 -10.22 -26.35
CA HIS A 352 20.01 -9.19 -26.78
C HIS A 352 19.80 -8.79 -28.26
N GLU A 353 19.44 -9.73 -29.13
CA GLU A 353 19.05 -9.45 -30.52
C GLU A 353 17.72 -8.70 -30.56
N LEU A 354 16.74 -9.12 -29.74
CA LEU A 354 15.50 -8.37 -29.56
C LEU A 354 15.73 -6.93 -29.09
N GLN A 355 16.71 -6.70 -28.20
CA GLN A 355 17.06 -5.35 -27.75
C GLN A 355 17.67 -4.50 -28.88
N ALA A 356 18.44 -5.11 -29.77
CA ALA A 356 19.02 -4.44 -30.94
C ALA A 356 17.95 -4.08 -32.00
N LEU A 357 16.89 -4.89 -32.13
CA LEU A 357 15.77 -4.63 -33.05
C LEU A 357 14.90 -3.41 -32.67
N PHE A 358 14.97 -2.96 -31.41
CA PHE A 358 14.20 -1.81 -30.92
C PHE A 358 15.12 -0.71 -30.34
N PRO A 359 15.97 -0.05 -31.16
CA PRO A 359 16.95 0.92 -30.68
C PRO A 359 16.31 2.18 -30.06
N ALA A 360 15.07 2.50 -30.45
CA ALA A 360 14.27 3.57 -29.85
C ALA A 360 13.65 3.18 -28.49
N ARG A 361 13.88 1.95 -28.01
CA ARG A 361 13.38 1.43 -26.73
C ARG A 361 14.53 1.19 -25.77
N SER A 362 14.29 1.47 -24.48
CA SER A 362 15.26 1.07 -23.46
C SER A 362 15.34 -0.47 -23.35
N PRO A 363 16.53 -1.04 -23.10
CA PRO A 363 16.70 -2.49 -22.96
C PRO A 363 15.78 -3.15 -21.91
N GLY A 364 15.41 -2.40 -20.88
CA GLY A 364 14.46 -2.83 -19.85
C GLY A 364 13.01 -2.87 -20.32
N SER A 365 12.61 -1.96 -21.22
CA SER A 365 11.27 -1.94 -21.83
C SER A 365 11.05 -3.16 -22.72
N VAL A 366 12.04 -3.47 -23.57
CA VAL A 366 12.04 -4.67 -24.44
C VAL A 366 11.93 -5.94 -23.62
N ARG A 367 12.76 -6.08 -22.58
CA ARG A 367 12.72 -7.24 -21.66
C ARG A 367 11.36 -7.41 -20.99
N HIS A 368 10.72 -6.32 -20.60
CA HIS A 368 9.42 -6.37 -19.94
C HIS A 368 8.30 -6.78 -20.91
N ALA A 369 8.29 -6.21 -22.13
CA ALA A 369 7.32 -6.56 -23.17
C ALA A 369 7.48 -8.03 -23.61
N PHE A 370 8.72 -8.47 -23.84
CA PHE A 370 9.07 -9.86 -24.16
C PHE A 370 8.55 -10.83 -23.11
N ARG A 371 8.79 -10.56 -21.81
CA ARG A 371 8.29 -11.39 -20.71
C ARG A 371 6.76 -11.47 -20.70
N GLN A 372 6.07 -10.33 -20.83
CA GLN A 372 4.60 -10.32 -20.87
C GLN A 372 4.03 -11.15 -22.03
N MET A 373 4.67 -11.11 -23.21
CA MET A 373 4.24 -11.89 -24.38
C MET A 373 4.48 -13.38 -24.18
N MET A 374 5.66 -13.77 -23.67
CA MET A 374 5.95 -15.16 -23.31
C MET A 374 4.96 -15.69 -22.27
N THR A 375 4.57 -14.87 -21.28
CA THR A 375 3.57 -15.26 -20.26
C THR A 375 2.19 -15.47 -20.86
N LYS A 376 1.79 -14.61 -21.81
CA LYS A 376 0.49 -14.75 -22.49
C LYS A 376 0.42 -15.95 -23.42
N GLN A 377 1.52 -16.33 -24.05
CA GLN A 377 1.59 -17.52 -24.92
C GLN A 377 1.81 -18.82 -24.15
N GLY A 378 1.88 -18.80 -22.81
CA GLY A 378 2.13 -20.00 -21.99
C GLY A 378 3.57 -20.53 -22.06
N HIS A 379 4.47 -19.87 -22.81
CA HIS A 379 5.87 -20.26 -23.00
C HIS A 379 6.80 -19.67 -21.93
N TYR A 380 6.30 -18.75 -21.08
CA TYR A 380 7.06 -18.27 -19.93
C TYR A 380 7.01 -19.30 -18.81
N ILE A 381 8.05 -20.11 -18.73
CA ILE A 381 8.38 -20.85 -17.51
C ILE A 381 8.92 -19.79 -16.53
N PRO A 382 8.23 -19.49 -15.41
CA PRO A 382 8.84 -18.70 -14.34
C PRO A 382 10.20 -19.32 -14.05
N ALA A 383 11.24 -18.51 -13.79
CA ALA A 383 12.51 -19.06 -13.30
C ALA A 383 12.18 -20.12 -12.25
N LYS A 384 12.59 -21.39 -12.52
CA LYS A 384 12.17 -22.58 -11.76
C LYS A 384 12.01 -22.19 -10.29
N PRO A 385 10.89 -22.53 -9.61
CA PRO A 385 10.83 -22.36 -8.17
C PRO A 385 12.14 -22.93 -7.61
N ALA A 386 12.87 -22.11 -6.86
CA ALA A 386 14.22 -22.45 -6.45
C ALA A 386 14.19 -23.88 -5.88
N ALA A 387 15.00 -24.78 -6.45
CA ALA A 387 15.02 -26.18 -6.04
C ALA A 387 15.03 -26.27 -4.50
N PRO A 388 14.38 -27.25 -3.87
CA PRO A 388 14.44 -27.40 -2.42
C PRO A 388 15.90 -27.30 -1.93
N TRP A 389 16.13 -26.62 -0.81
CA TRP A 389 17.48 -26.50 -0.26
C TRP A 389 17.95 -27.85 0.24
N ARG A 390 19.07 -28.33 -0.29
CA ARG A 390 19.74 -29.56 0.18
C ARG A 390 20.39 -29.30 1.53
N ASP A 391 20.55 -30.34 2.33
CA ASP A 391 21.15 -30.21 3.65
C ASP A 391 22.61 -29.79 3.59
N GLU A 392 23.35 -30.20 2.56
CA GLU A 392 24.70 -29.71 2.23
C GLU A 392 24.74 -28.17 2.06
N GLU A 393 23.76 -27.62 1.34
CA GLU A 393 23.66 -26.17 1.09
C GLU A 393 23.29 -25.40 2.37
N LYS A 394 22.45 -26.00 3.22
CA LYS A 394 22.11 -25.44 4.54
C LYS A 394 23.32 -25.48 5.46
N SER A 395 24.11 -26.55 5.43
CA SER A 395 25.36 -26.67 6.20
C SER A 395 26.35 -25.57 5.85
N VAL A 396 26.52 -25.25 4.56
CA VAL A 396 27.35 -24.09 4.14
C VAL A 396 26.86 -22.78 4.79
N LEU A 397 25.54 -22.56 4.86
CA LEU A 397 25.01 -21.38 5.54
C LEU A 397 25.23 -21.44 7.05
N ILE A 398 24.92 -22.55 7.70
CA ILE A 398 25.10 -22.72 9.16
C ILE A 398 26.56 -22.48 9.54
N THR A 399 27.51 -22.98 8.75
CA THR A 399 28.95 -22.85 9.05
C THR A 399 29.50 -21.46 8.75
N TYR A 400 29.15 -20.85 7.61
CA TYR A 400 29.87 -19.66 7.12
C TYR A 400 29.07 -18.37 7.17
N TYR A 401 27.73 -18.42 7.29
CA TYR A 401 26.91 -17.23 7.15
C TYR A 401 27.02 -16.23 8.31
N GLU A 402 27.27 -16.73 9.52
CA GLU A 402 27.51 -15.90 10.72
C GLU A 402 28.98 -15.52 10.90
N THR A 403 29.86 -15.98 10.01
CA THR A 403 31.28 -15.62 10.03
C THR A 403 31.53 -14.27 9.33
N ILE A 404 32.74 -13.75 9.46
CA ILE A 404 33.20 -12.56 8.73
C ILE A 404 33.38 -12.80 7.22
N MET A 405 33.09 -14.01 6.74
CA MET A 405 33.25 -14.37 5.33
C MET A 405 32.43 -13.44 4.42
N PRO A 406 33.04 -12.87 3.37
CA PRO A 406 32.33 -12.06 2.39
C PRO A 406 31.20 -12.84 1.71
N MET A 407 30.04 -12.19 1.53
CA MET A 407 28.89 -12.78 0.83
C MET A 407 29.23 -13.34 -0.56
N LYS A 408 30.23 -12.75 -1.24
CA LYS A 408 30.69 -13.22 -2.54
C LYS A 408 31.28 -14.64 -2.49
N GLN A 409 32.03 -14.97 -1.43
CA GLN A 409 32.63 -16.29 -1.25
C GLN A 409 31.56 -17.33 -0.87
N ILE A 410 30.64 -16.97 0.03
CA ILE A 410 29.48 -17.83 0.36
C ILE A 410 28.65 -18.14 -0.89
N MET A 411 28.48 -17.16 -1.79
CA MET A 411 27.79 -17.37 -3.07
C MET A 411 28.55 -18.26 -4.05
N GLN A 412 29.89 -18.28 -4.01
CA GLN A 412 30.69 -19.22 -4.83
C GLN A 412 30.53 -20.67 -4.35
N MET A 413 30.31 -20.87 -3.05
CA MET A 413 30.05 -22.18 -2.44
C MET A 413 28.60 -22.66 -2.62
N LEU A 414 27.70 -21.81 -3.13
CA LEU A 414 26.30 -22.14 -3.40
C LEU A 414 25.94 -21.88 -4.88
N PRO A 415 26.58 -22.62 -5.82
CA PRO A 415 26.34 -22.43 -7.24
C PRO A 415 24.88 -22.69 -7.60
N GLY A 416 24.27 -21.78 -8.37
CA GLY A 416 22.87 -21.87 -8.77
C GLY A 416 21.87 -21.23 -7.79
N ARG A 417 22.31 -20.73 -6.63
CA ARG A 417 21.47 -19.97 -5.70
C ARG A 417 21.57 -18.46 -5.95
N ALA A 418 20.43 -17.80 -6.14
CA ALA A 418 20.38 -16.35 -6.23
C ALA A 418 20.67 -15.71 -4.85
N LYS A 419 21.36 -14.57 -4.83
CA LYS A 419 21.72 -13.84 -3.58
C LYS A 419 20.52 -13.59 -2.66
N THR A 420 19.37 -13.25 -3.23
CA THR A 420 18.11 -13.03 -2.50
C THR A 420 17.56 -14.32 -1.89
N SER A 421 17.72 -15.46 -2.57
CA SER A 421 17.33 -16.78 -2.05
C SER A 421 18.22 -17.20 -0.87
N VAL A 422 19.52 -16.89 -0.92
CA VAL A 422 20.45 -17.12 0.18
C VAL A 422 20.06 -16.33 1.42
N PHE A 423 19.73 -15.02 1.28
CA PHE A 423 19.23 -14.21 2.39
C PHE A 423 17.94 -14.76 3.00
N ALA A 424 17.01 -15.21 2.15
CA ALA A 424 15.75 -15.79 2.61
C ALA A 424 15.96 -17.09 3.37
N MET A 425 16.80 -18.00 2.86
CA MET A 425 17.08 -19.26 3.55
C MET A 425 17.83 -19.05 4.86
N ALA A 426 18.81 -18.15 4.90
CA ALA A 426 19.49 -17.83 6.13
C ALA A 426 18.53 -17.26 7.19
N ALA A 427 17.55 -16.43 6.79
CA ALA A 427 16.51 -15.97 7.71
C ALA A 427 15.62 -17.12 8.21
N THR A 428 15.27 -18.08 7.34
CA THR A 428 14.54 -19.30 7.73
C THR A 428 15.33 -20.15 8.73
N LEU A 429 16.66 -20.22 8.58
CA LEU A 429 17.57 -20.92 9.49
C LEU A 429 17.92 -20.10 10.75
N GLY A 430 17.38 -18.89 10.90
CA GLY A 430 17.65 -18.01 12.04
C GLY A 430 19.05 -17.38 12.06
N LEU A 431 19.81 -17.51 10.96
CA LEU A 431 21.19 -17.05 10.87
C LEU A 431 21.26 -15.54 10.64
N THR A 432 22.18 -14.88 11.33
CA THR A 432 22.39 -13.43 11.20
C THR A 432 23.80 -13.13 10.73
N ARG A 433 23.95 -12.23 9.75
CA ARG A 433 25.30 -11.78 9.39
C ARG A 433 25.82 -10.83 10.47
N PRO A 434 27.08 -10.95 10.90
CA PRO A 434 27.68 -9.99 11.80
C PRO A 434 27.73 -8.61 11.13
N ALA A 435 26.73 -7.79 11.46
CA ALA A 435 26.64 -6.39 11.04
C ALA A 435 27.48 -5.46 11.93
N GLY A 436 28.10 -6.00 12.99
CA GLY A 436 28.99 -5.27 13.89
C GLY A 436 30.41 -5.21 13.34
N TRP A 437 31.09 -4.11 13.64
CA TRP A 437 32.54 -4.00 13.46
C TRP A 437 33.21 -4.66 14.66
N SER A 438 34.19 -5.53 14.44
CA SER A 438 34.99 -6.11 15.53
C SER A 438 35.88 -5.03 16.15
N GLU A 439 36.34 -5.25 17.38
CA GLU A 439 37.29 -4.32 18.03
C GLU A 439 38.60 -4.20 17.23
N THR A 440 39.03 -5.28 16.58
CA THR A 440 40.19 -5.28 15.69
C THR A 440 39.96 -4.42 14.43
N GLU A 441 38.79 -4.53 13.80
CA GLU A 441 38.42 -3.70 12.65
C GLU A 441 38.28 -2.22 13.03
N LEU A 442 37.70 -1.93 14.21
CA LEU A 442 37.60 -0.57 14.75
C LEU A 442 38.98 0.00 15.08
N THR A 443 39.90 -0.81 15.58
CA THR A 443 41.29 -0.41 15.87
C THR A 443 42.03 -0.07 14.58
N ILE A 444 41.92 -0.93 13.55
CA ILE A 444 42.50 -0.68 12.22
C ILE A 444 41.91 0.60 11.62
N LEU A 445 40.59 0.78 11.71
CA LEU A 445 39.91 1.97 11.20
C LEU A 445 40.36 3.24 11.94
N LYS A 446 40.44 3.20 13.28
CA LYS A 446 40.89 4.34 14.10
C LYS A 446 42.33 4.74 13.78
N LYS A 447 43.20 3.76 13.59
CA LYS A 447 44.64 3.98 13.35
C LYS A 447 44.94 4.47 11.94
N HIS A 448 44.29 3.90 10.92
CA HIS A 448 44.68 4.12 9.51
C HIS A 448 43.75 5.07 8.74
N TYR A 449 42.50 5.29 9.17
CA TYR A 449 41.56 6.17 8.44
C TYR A 449 42.00 7.64 8.40
N PRO A 450 42.62 8.21 9.46
CA PRO A 450 43.11 9.59 9.41
C PRO A 450 44.17 9.84 8.32
N SER A 451 44.98 8.84 7.94
CA SER A 451 46.07 8.98 6.96
C SER A 451 45.78 8.39 5.59
N GLU A 452 44.96 7.34 5.50
CA GLU A 452 44.65 6.62 4.26
C GLU A 452 43.22 6.89 3.77
N GLY A 453 42.37 7.53 4.59
CA GLY A 453 40.98 7.79 4.28
C GLY A 453 40.20 6.52 3.97
N THR A 454 39.46 6.50 2.86
CA THR A 454 38.71 5.30 2.46
C THR A 454 39.56 4.16 1.91
N SER A 455 40.86 4.38 1.66
CA SER A 455 41.78 3.34 1.18
C SER A 455 42.07 2.26 2.23
N VAL A 456 41.78 2.53 3.51
CA VAL A 456 41.81 1.53 4.61
C VAL A 456 40.96 0.29 4.31
N ALA A 457 40.00 0.37 3.37
CA ALA A 457 39.22 -0.78 2.93
C ALA A 457 40.09 -1.96 2.47
N SER A 458 41.31 -1.73 1.97
CA SER A 458 42.26 -2.80 1.60
C SER A 458 42.74 -3.63 2.80
N ARG A 459 42.76 -3.02 4.00
CA ARG A 459 43.18 -3.63 5.27
C ARG A 459 42.01 -4.27 6.04
N LEU A 460 40.78 -4.12 5.53
CA LEU A 460 39.55 -4.59 6.17
C LEU A 460 38.83 -5.60 5.25
N PRO A 461 39.29 -6.87 5.22
CA PRO A 461 38.74 -7.87 4.33
C PRO A 461 37.24 -8.05 4.57
N GLY A 462 36.44 -7.93 3.51
CA GLY A 462 34.98 -8.03 3.56
C GLY A 462 34.23 -6.72 3.86
N ARG A 463 34.92 -5.60 4.13
CA ARG A 463 34.31 -4.27 4.25
C ARG A 463 34.42 -3.49 2.95
N THR A 464 33.32 -2.85 2.55
CA THR A 464 33.31 -1.98 1.37
C THR A 464 33.77 -0.57 1.74
N VAL A 465 34.28 0.17 0.77
CA VAL A 465 34.63 1.60 0.88
C VAL A 465 33.50 2.42 1.54
N ASN A 466 32.25 2.12 1.19
CA ASN A 466 31.06 2.78 1.77
C ASN A 466 30.84 2.40 3.24
N ALA A 467 31.10 1.15 3.63
CA ALA A 467 31.04 0.72 5.03
C ALA A 467 32.10 1.43 5.88
N VAL A 468 33.33 1.52 5.36
CA VAL A 468 34.47 2.22 6.00
C VAL A 468 34.14 3.70 6.21
N ARG A 469 33.69 4.42 5.16
CA ARG A 469 33.29 5.83 5.26
C ARG A 469 32.17 6.05 6.28
N ARG A 470 31.16 5.19 6.26
CA ARG A 470 30.02 5.29 7.18
C ARG A 470 30.45 5.08 8.63
N MET A 471 31.33 4.11 8.91
CA MET A 471 31.81 3.91 10.28
C MET A 471 32.77 4.98 10.75
N ALA A 472 33.65 5.49 9.89
CA ALA A 472 34.49 6.62 10.25
C ALA A 472 33.64 7.84 10.65
N SER A 473 32.54 8.09 9.93
CA SER A 473 31.55 9.12 10.30
C SER A 473 30.86 8.85 11.65
N ILE A 474 30.51 7.58 11.94
CA ILE A 474 29.89 7.20 13.23
C ILE A 474 30.86 7.35 14.41
N LEU A 475 32.15 7.04 14.19
CA LEU A 475 33.21 7.21 15.19
C LEU A 475 33.80 8.64 15.21
N ASN A 476 33.28 9.53 14.37
CA ASN A 476 33.74 10.91 14.19
C ASN A 476 35.25 11.04 13.85
N ILE A 477 35.77 10.08 13.08
CA ILE A 477 37.17 10.04 12.62
C ILE A 477 37.23 10.68 11.24
N ARG A 478 38.00 11.75 11.13
CA ARG A 478 38.16 12.48 9.87
C ARG A 478 39.42 12.03 9.15
N TYR A 479 39.34 12.02 7.83
CA TYR A 479 40.52 11.89 7.01
C TYR A 479 41.27 13.23 7.04
N LEU A 480 42.52 13.21 7.51
CA LEU A 480 43.39 14.37 7.56
C LEU A 480 44.17 14.36 6.25
N LYS A 481 43.73 15.19 5.32
CA LYS A 481 44.45 15.46 4.09
C LYS A 481 44.66 16.95 3.96
#